data_AF-A0A4Y2MTV7-F1
#
_entry.id   AF-A0A4Y2MTV7-F1
#
_cell.length_a   1.000
_cell.length_b   1.000
_cell.length_c   1.000
_cell.angle_alpha   90.00
_cell.angle_beta   90.00
_cell.angle_gamma   90.00
#
_symmetry.space_group_name_H-M   'P 1'
#
loop_
_entity.id
_entity.type
_entity.pdbx_description
1 polymer ?
#
loop_
_entity_poly.entity_id
_entity_poly.type
_entity_poly.pdbx_seq_one_letter_code
_entity_poly.pdbx_strand_id
1 'polypeptide(L)'
;MPQFTFTVGDNVHNSDHFPIFVSRADGVSVTNCLPKYLFQRADWSTFARLAVITKNMVDTVAIDDAVRDVTETILGAANAAIPQSSTRTHRLRKPWWNEECSVAYRRQRKLWGIFRRRPTTENLIAFKKARALARKVRRRSRRDSWVRFVSSITTSTSSKQMWKKVKSANGLYQEFIFPI
;
A
#
# COMPACT_ATOMS: atom_id res chain seq x y z
N MET A 1 -29.84 5.10 9.69
CA MET A 1 -29.39 5.89 8.52
C MET A 1 -27.87 5.98 8.57
N PRO A 2 -27.12 5.47 7.57
CA PRO A 2 -25.66 5.62 7.57
C PRO A 2 -25.31 7.11 7.44
N GLN A 3 -24.56 7.63 8.41
CA GLN A 3 -24.11 9.02 8.43
C GLN A 3 -22.85 9.15 7.57
N PHE A 4 -22.78 10.19 6.74
CA PHE A 4 -21.62 10.51 5.92
C PHE A 4 -20.97 11.81 6.38
N THR A 5 -19.65 11.88 6.30
CA THR A 5 -18.87 13.09 6.52
C THR A 5 -18.22 13.53 5.21
N PHE A 6 -18.12 14.85 5.03
CA PHE A 6 -17.57 15.47 3.83
C PHE A 6 -16.36 16.32 4.22
N THR A 7 -15.25 16.17 3.50
CA THR A 7 -14.07 17.03 3.68
C THR A 7 -13.57 17.53 2.33
N VAL A 8 -13.18 18.81 2.26
CA VAL A 8 -12.65 19.41 1.04
C VAL A 8 -11.13 19.26 1.02
N GLY A 9 -10.58 18.78 -0.10
CA GLY A 9 -9.14 18.61 -0.26
C GLY A 9 -8.37 19.93 -0.28
N ASP A 10 -7.09 19.85 0.09
CA ASP A 10 -6.20 21.01 0.20
C ASP A 10 -5.54 21.41 -1.13
N ASN A 11 -5.82 20.65 -2.20
CA ASN A 11 -5.16 20.72 -3.49
C ASN A 11 -6.13 20.36 -4.62
N VAL A 12 -6.07 21.11 -5.72
CA VAL A 12 -6.92 20.90 -6.90
C VAL A 12 -6.48 19.72 -7.79
N HIS A 13 -5.29 19.15 -7.60
CA HIS A 13 -4.80 17.97 -8.33
C HIS A 13 -4.80 18.05 -9.88
N ASN A 14 -4.67 19.26 -10.44
CA ASN A 14 -4.81 19.59 -11.87
C ASN A 14 -6.25 19.63 -12.41
N SER A 15 -7.24 19.54 -11.53
CA SER A 15 -8.61 19.98 -11.80
C SER A 15 -8.73 21.50 -11.62
N ASP A 16 -9.86 22.05 -12.03
CA ASP A 16 -10.37 23.39 -11.71
C ASP A 16 -11.07 23.44 -10.35
N HIS A 17 -11.61 22.31 -9.88
CA HIS A 17 -12.27 22.17 -8.58
C HIS A 17 -11.40 21.46 -7.52
N PHE A 18 -11.61 21.81 -6.25
CA PHE A 18 -11.08 21.02 -5.13
C PHE A 18 -11.86 19.71 -4.99
N PRO A 19 -11.19 18.58 -4.76
CA PRO A 19 -11.90 17.32 -4.56
C PRO A 19 -12.68 17.36 -3.24
N ILE A 20 -13.87 16.77 -3.25
CA ILE A 20 -14.65 16.51 -2.05
C ILE A 20 -14.47 15.03 -1.71
N PHE A 21 -13.95 14.75 -0.52
CA PHE A 21 -13.83 13.41 0.01
C PHE A 21 -15.06 13.10 0.85
N VAL A 22 -15.75 12.01 0.48
CA VAL A 22 -16.92 11.51 1.20
C VAL A 22 -16.49 10.25 1.95
N SER A 23 -16.70 10.24 3.27
CA SER A 23 -16.43 9.09 4.13
C SER A 23 -17.66 8.68 4.91
N ARG A 24 -17.79 7.38 5.14
CA ARG A 24 -18.78 6.82 6.07
C ARG A 24 -18.36 7.15 7.51
N ALA A 25 -19.25 7.75 8.29
CA ALA A 25 -18.98 8.16 9.68
C ALA A 25 -18.73 6.95 10.60
N ASP A 26 -19.25 5.79 10.21
CA ASP A 26 -19.10 4.49 10.86
C ASP A 26 -17.70 3.85 10.67
N GLY A 27 -16.70 4.65 10.28
CA GLY A 27 -15.29 4.30 10.50
C GLY A 27 -14.83 3.01 9.85
N VAL A 28 -15.52 2.52 8.81
CA VAL A 28 -15.09 1.33 8.07
C VAL A 28 -13.78 1.68 7.37
N SER A 29 -12.69 1.35 8.06
CA SER A 29 -11.34 1.56 7.56
C SER A 29 -11.20 0.81 6.25
N VAL A 30 -10.56 1.45 5.27
CA VAL A 30 -10.03 0.81 4.06
C VAL A 30 -9.49 -0.55 4.48
N THR A 31 -10.00 -1.62 3.87
CA THR A 31 -9.69 -3.00 4.23
C THR A 31 -8.17 -3.17 4.35
N ASN A 32 -7.67 -3.15 5.59
CA ASN A 32 -6.31 -3.56 5.85
C ASN A 32 -6.22 -5.01 5.41
N CYS A 33 -5.14 -5.36 4.70
CA CYS A 33 -4.93 -6.76 4.39
C CYS A 33 -4.82 -7.51 5.72
N LEU A 34 -5.65 -8.54 5.92
CA LEU A 34 -5.58 -9.34 7.14
C LEU A 34 -4.15 -9.89 7.27
N PRO A 35 -3.52 -9.76 8.45
CA PRO A 35 -2.19 -10.29 8.67
C PRO A 35 -2.22 -11.81 8.46
N LYS A 36 -1.27 -12.33 7.68
CA LYS A 36 -1.13 -13.75 7.38
C LYS A 36 0.11 -14.29 8.06
N TYR A 37 0.04 -15.50 8.59
CA TYR A 37 1.21 -16.19 9.11
C TYR A 37 2.23 -16.46 8.00
N LEU A 38 3.49 -16.09 8.24
CA LEU A 38 4.59 -16.33 7.30
C LEU A 38 5.29 -17.64 7.65
N PHE A 39 4.70 -18.77 7.26
CA PHE A 39 5.20 -20.11 7.61
C PHE A 39 6.66 -20.38 7.19
N GLN A 40 7.14 -19.72 6.13
CA GLN A 40 8.54 -19.79 5.70
C GLN A 40 9.54 -19.19 6.70
N ARG A 41 9.05 -18.43 7.68
CA ARG A 41 9.84 -17.77 8.74
C ARG A 41 9.46 -18.29 10.13
N ALA A 42 8.70 -19.38 10.21
CA ALA A 42 8.25 -19.96 11.46
C ALA A 42 9.43 -20.57 12.24
N ASP A 43 9.47 -20.32 13.54
CA ASP A 43 10.27 -21.12 14.46
C ASP A 43 9.46 -22.33 14.90
N TRP A 44 9.55 -23.41 14.12
CA TRP A 44 8.82 -24.64 14.39
C TRP A 44 9.20 -25.29 15.73
N SER A 45 10.41 -25.06 16.24
CA SER A 45 10.85 -25.61 17.53
C SER A 45 10.11 -24.94 18.69
N THR A 46 9.99 -23.61 18.66
CA THR A 46 9.21 -22.85 19.64
C THR A 46 7.72 -23.16 19.49
N PHE A 47 7.20 -23.31 18.27
CA PHE A 47 5.81 -23.71 18.04
C PHE A 47 5.50 -25.07 18.67
N ALA A 48 6.33 -26.09 18.37
CA ALA A 48 6.13 -27.44 18.89
C ALA A 48 6.20 -27.51 20.42
N ARG A 49 7.07 -26.69 21.04
CA ARG A 49 7.17 -26.58 22.49
C ARG A 49 5.95 -25.94 23.15
N LEU A 50 5.29 -24.99 22.47
CA LEU A 50 4.17 -24.22 23.02
C LEU A 50 2.80 -24.81 22.66
N ALA A 51 2.68 -25.49 21.52
CA ALA A 51 1.44 -26.08 21.03
C ALA A 51 1.16 -27.46 21.66
N VAL A 52 1.38 -27.59 22.98
CA VAL A 52 1.17 -28.84 23.70
C VAL A 52 -0.27 -28.93 24.16
N ILE A 53 -1.00 -29.91 23.64
CA ILE A 53 -2.36 -30.22 24.07
C ILE A 53 -2.30 -31.24 25.20
N THR A 54 -2.85 -30.89 26.37
CA THR A 54 -2.88 -31.77 27.53
C THR A 54 -4.23 -32.48 27.62
N LYS A 55 -4.24 -33.65 28.26
CA LYS A 55 -5.46 -34.45 28.45
C LYS A 55 -6.55 -33.66 29.19
N ASN A 56 -6.17 -32.85 30.16
CA ASN A 56 -7.08 -32.01 30.94
C ASN A 56 -7.82 -30.96 30.09
N MET A 57 -7.24 -30.52 28.96
CA MET A 57 -7.89 -29.58 28.05
C MET A 57 -8.99 -30.24 27.21
N VAL A 58 -8.99 -31.57 27.10
CA VAL A 58 -9.94 -32.35 26.29
C VAL A 58 -10.95 -33.08 27.18
N ASP A 59 -10.59 -33.33 28.45
CA ASP A 59 -11.46 -33.93 29.47
C ASP A 59 -12.45 -32.91 30.10
N THR A 60 -12.62 -31.70 29.54
CA THR A 60 -13.57 -30.71 30.05
C THR A 60 -15.03 -31.15 29.83
N VAL A 61 -15.91 -30.81 30.77
CA VAL A 61 -17.32 -31.27 30.78
C VAL A 61 -18.11 -30.76 29.56
N ALA A 62 -17.77 -29.58 29.04
CA ALA A 62 -18.38 -29.01 27.86
C ALA A 62 -17.44 -29.08 26.65
N ILE A 63 -17.95 -29.57 25.53
CA ILE A 63 -17.22 -29.69 24.27
C ILE A 63 -16.76 -28.31 23.76
N ASP A 64 -17.59 -27.28 23.92
CA ASP A 64 -17.27 -25.92 23.49
C ASP A 64 -16.04 -25.35 24.23
N ASP A 65 -15.91 -25.68 25.51
CA ASP A 65 -14.75 -25.27 26.32
C ASP A 65 -13.48 -26.00 25.87
N ALA A 66 -13.55 -27.31 25.61
CA ALA A 66 -12.42 -28.07 25.05
C ALA A 66 -11.95 -27.49 23.71
N VAL A 67 -12.89 -27.18 22.82
CA VAL A 67 -12.60 -26.62 21.50
C VAL A 67 -11.94 -25.24 21.63
N ARG A 68 -12.45 -24.40 22.53
CA ARG A 68 -11.84 -23.08 22.81
C ARG A 68 -10.41 -23.24 23.30
N ASP A 69 -10.17 -24.07 24.31
CA ASP A 69 -8.86 -24.19 24.96
C ASP A 69 -7.79 -24.74 24.00
N VAL A 70 -8.16 -25.72 23.17
CA VAL A 70 -7.29 -26.23 22.10
C VAL A 70 -7.02 -25.15 21.05
N THR A 71 -8.04 -24.42 20.63
CA THR A 71 -7.91 -23.37 19.61
C THR A 71 -7.02 -22.22 20.10
N GLU A 72 -7.23 -21.75 21.33
CA GLU A 72 -6.43 -20.69 21.94
C GLU A 72 -4.97 -21.10 22.14
N THR A 73 -4.73 -22.37 22.51
CA THR A 73 -3.37 -22.90 22.65
C THR A 73 -2.63 -22.93 21.31
N ILE A 74 -3.28 -23.42 20.25
CA ILE A 74 -2.70 -23.45 18.91
C ILE A 74 -2.45 -22.03 18.38
N LEU A 75 -3.43 -21.12 18.54
CA LEU A 75 -3.30 -19.73 18.10
C LEU A 75 -2.24 -18.97 18.91
N GLY A 76 -2.16 -19.19 20.22
CA GLY A 76 -1.15 -18.60 21.10
C GLY A 76 0.26 -19.04 20.71
N ALA A 77 0.47 -20.34 20.47
CA ALA A 77 1.73 -20.87 19.97
C ALA A 77 2.09 -20.31 18.59
N ALA A 78 1.11 -20.22 17.68
CA ALA A 78 1.30 -19.64 16.35
C ALA A 78 1.71 -18.17 16.42
N ASN A 79 1.05 -17.37 17.26
CA ASN A 79 1.37 -15.95 17.45
C ASN A 79 2.77 -15.74 18.05
N ALA A 80 3.24 -16.64 18.91
CA ALA A 80 4.57 -16.56 19.51
C ALA A 80 5.69 -17.03 18.56
N ALA A 81 5.42 -18.01 17.71
CA ALA A 81 6.44 -18.70 16.92
C ALA A 81 6.45 -18.33 15.43
N ILE A 82 5.35 -17.80 14.89
CA ILE A 82 5.19 -17.54 13.46
C ILE A 82 4.96 -16.04 13.25
N PRO A 83 5.92 -15.32 12.65
CA PRO A 83 5.74 -13.90 12.39
C PRO A 83 4.61 -13.69 11.38
N GLN A 84 3.81 -12.64 11.60
CA GLN A 84 2.72 -12.26 10.72
C GLN A 84 3.14 -11.23 9.66
N SER A 85 2.49 -11.26 8.51
CA SER A 85 2.70 -10.29 7.44
C SER A 85 2.22 -8.90 7.86
N SER A 86 2.90 -7.86 7.36
CA SER A 86 2.46 -6.48 7.56
C SER A 86 1.04 -6.27 7.03
N THR A 87 0.18 -5.67 7.84
CA THR A 87 -1.17 -5.22 7.46
C THR A 87 -1.13 -3.95 6.60
N ARG A 88 0.01 -3.25 6.59
CA ARG A 88 0.20 -2.06 5.75
C ARG A 88 0.28 -2.48 4.30
N THR A 89 -0.61 -1.94 3.49
CA THR A 89 -0.51 -2.04 2.04
C THR A 89 0.81 -1.42 1.59
N HIS A 90 1.64 -2.20 0.90
CA HIS A 90 2.82 -1.66 0.26
C HIS A 90 2.37 -0.62 -0.77
N ARG A 91 2.85 0.62 -0.62
CA ARG A 91 2.55 1.67 -1.60
C ARG A 91 3.10 1.19 -2.94
N LEU A 92 2.20 1.02 -3.92
CA LEU A 92 2.57 0.72 -5.29
C LEU A 92 3.60 1.76 -5.76
N ARG A 93 4.86 1.36 -5.81
CA ARG A 93 5.94 2.21 -6.30
C ARG A 93 5.79 2.28 -7.80
N LYS A 94 5.46 3.46 -8.30
CA LYS A 94 5.41 3.73 -9.73
C LYS A 94 6.83 3.52 -10.28
N PRO A 95 7.06 2.59 -11.24
CA PRO A 95 8.41 2.27 -11.71
C PRO A 95 9.17 3.47 -12.30
N TRP A 96 8.43 4.47 -12.77
CA TRP A 96 8.94 5.70 -13.36
C TRP A 96 9.19 6.83 -12.35
N TRP A 97 8.91 6.64 -11.06
CA TRP A 97 9.13 7.67 -10.04
C TRP A 97 10.59 7.67 -9.57
N ASN A 98 11.32 8.74 -9.87
CA ASN A 98 12.73 8.93 -9.53
C ASN A 98 12.95 10.17 -8.64
N GLU A 99 14.20 10.45 -8.28
CA GLU A 99 14.52 11.59 -7.43
C GLU A 99 14.18 12.94 -8.08
N GLU A 100 14.34 13.09 -9.39
CA GLU A 100 13.91 14.30 -10.09
C GLU A 100 12.40 14.55 -9.93
N CYS A 101 11.58 13.49 -10.02
CA CYS A 101 10.15 13.56 -9.74
C CYS A 101 9.87 14.00 -8.30
N SER A 102 10.60 13.44 -7.33
CA SER A 102 10.50 13.80 -5.91
C SER A 102 10.85 15.28 -5.68
N VAL A 103 11.96 15.77 -6.22
CA VAL A 103 12.40 17.16 -6.10
C VAL A 103 11.38 18.11 -6.74
N ALA A 104 10.96 17.83 -7.97
CA ALA A 104 10.00 18.67 -8.67
C ALA A 104 8.64 18.71 -7.97
N TYR A 105 8.18 17.58 -7.41
CA TYR A 105 6.96 17.49 -6.62
C TYR A 105 7.06 18.28 -5.30
N ARG A 106 8.17 18.14 -4.56
CA ARG A 106 8.43 18.89 -3.32
C ARG A 106 8.41 20.40 -3.60
N ARG A 107 9.07 20.85 -4.68
CA ARG A 107 9.07 22.26 -5.10
C ARG A 107 7.66 22.75 -5.48
N GLN A 108 6.91 21.96 -6.24
CA GLN A 108 5.51 22.26 -6.58
C GLN A 108 4.65 22.44 -5.32
N ARG A 109 4.76 21.51 -4.35
CA ARG A 109 4.00 21.58 -3.08
C ARG A 109 4.40 22.76 -2.22
N LYS A 110 5.70 23.07 -2.13
CA LYS A 110 6.20 24.25 -1.40
C LYS A 110 5.59 25.54 -1.94
N LEU A 111 5.66 25.74 -3.26
CA LEU A 111 5.14 26.97 -3.88
C LEU A 111 3.61 27.04 -3.86
N TRP A 112 2.91 25.90 -3.92
CA TRP A 112 1.47 25.86 -3.65
C TRP A 112 1.15 26.36 -2.23
N GLY A 113 1.88 25.85 -1.23
CA GLY A 113 1.69 26.27 0.16
C GLY A 113 2.00 27.74 0.41
N ILE A 114 2.92 28.35 -0.33
CA ILE A 114 3.22 29.79 -0.26
C ILE A 114 2.07 30.58 -0.91
N PHE A 115 1.71 30.25 -2.15
CA PHE A 115 0.62 30.92 -2.87
C PHE A 115 -0.71 30.85 -2.10
N ARG A 116 -1.04 29.68 -1.53
CA ARG A 116 -2.27 29.49 -0.75
C ARG A 116 -2.33 30.38 0.51
N ARG A 117 -1.18 30.62 1.15
CA ARG A 117 -1.10 31.49 2.34
C ARG A 117 -1.02 32.98 1.96
N ARG A 118 -0.41 33.29 0.81
CA ARG A 118 -0.15 34.66 0.34
C ARG A 118 -0.43 34.73 -1.18
N PRO A 119 -1.68 35.01 -1.57
CA PRO A 119 -2.12 34.92 -2.97
C PRO A 119 -1.72 36.15 -3.79
N THR A 120 -0.41 36.39 -3.93
CA THR A 120 0.13 37.46 -4.79
C THR A 120 0.34 36.96 -6.22
N THR A 121 0.37 37.89 -7.18
CA THR A 121 0.65 37.59 -8.60
C THR A 121 2.00 36.88 -8.78
N GLU A 122 3.03 37.32 -8.06
CA GLU A 122 4.36 36.70 -8.07
C GLU A 122 4.30 35.24 -7.59
N ASN A 123 3.62 34.98 -6.47
CA ASN A 123 3.46 33.63 -5.93
C ASN A 123 2.67 32.72 -6.88
N LEU A 124 1.65 33.26 -7.56
CA LEU A 124 0.90 32.54 -8.58
C LEU A 124 1.80 32.15 -9.76
N ILE A 125 2.62 33.08 -10.26
CA ILE A 125 3.57 32.83 -11.35
C ILE A 125 4.59 31.76 -10.94
N ALA A 126 5.18 31.88 -9.74
CA ALA A 126 6.13 30.92 -9.21
C ALA A 126 5.52 29.51 -9.11
N PHE A 127 4.31 29.40 -8.54
CA PHE A 127 3.57 28.13 -8.48
C PHE A 127 3.28 27.57 -9.88
N LYS A 128 2.80 28.38 -10.83
CA LYS A 128 2.53 27.95 -12.21
C LYS A 128 3.78 27.41 -12.89
N LYS A 129 4.93 28.09 -12.74
CA LYS A 129 6.24 27.64 -13.26
C LYS A 129 6.63 26.27 -12.68
N ALA A 130 6.57 26.10 -11.36
CA ALA A 130 6.91 24.83 -10.74
C ALA A 130 5.92 23.71 -11.08
N ARG A 131 4.63 24.03 -11.22
CA ARG A 131 3.60 23.09 -11.69
C ARG A 131 3.91 22.61 -13.11
N ALA A 132 4.29 23.50 -14.02
CA ALA A 132 4.70 23.15 -15.38
C ALA A 132 5.95 22.27 -15.40
N LEU A 133 6.98 22.62 -14.62
CA LEU A 133 8.20 21.83 -14.47
C LEU A 133 7.90 20.42 -13.95
N ALA A 134 7.13 20.29 -12.88
CA ALA A 134 6.75 19.00 -12.32
C ALA A 134 5.97 18.13 -13.33
N ARG A 135 5.11 18.74 -14.16
CA ARG A 135 4.47 18.02 -15.28
C ARG A 135 5.48 17.53 -16.31
N LYS A 136 6.43 18.37 -16.72
CA LYS A 136 7.48 18.02 -17.69
C LYS A 136 8.32 16.84 -17.18
N VAL A 137 8.82 16.93 -15.95
CA VAL A 137 9.65 15.87 -15.33
C VAL A 137 8.89 14.55 -15.20
N ARG A 138 7.62 14.58 -14.76
CA ARG A 138 6.80 13.36 -14.69
C ARG A 138 6.55 12.72 -16.05
N ARG A 139 6.28 13.52 -17.09
CA ARG A 139 6.07 13.02 -18.46
C ARG A 139 7.35 12.40 -19.03
N ARG A 140 8.50 13.07 -18.83
CA ARG A 140 9.82 12.56 -19.22
C ARG A 140 10.13 11.24 -18.51
N SER A 141 10.03 11.21 -17.18
CA SER A 141 10.37 10.00 -16.41
C SER A 141 9.50 8.80 -16.75
N ARG A 142 8.20 9.00 -17.03
CA ARG A 142 7.31 7.95 -17.57
C ARG A 142 7.79 7.41 -18.91
N ARG A 143 8.10 8.31 -19.85
CA ARG A 143 8.60 7.95 -21.17
C ARG A 143 9.91 7.18 -21.08
N ASP A 144 10.89 7.73 -20.37
CA ASP A 144 12.22 7.14 -20.25
C ASP A 144 12.15 5.76 -19.56
N SER A 145 11.30 5.62 -18.53
CA SER A 145 11.03 4.32 -17.89
C SER A 145 10.38 3.32 -18.84
N TRP A 146 9.43 3.75 -19.68
CA TRP A 146 8.79 2.90 -20.67
C TRP A 146 9.76 2.46 -21.76
N VAL A 147 10.57 3.38 -22.29
CA VAL A 147 11.62 3.08 -23.28
C VAL A 147 12.60 2.06 -22.70
N ARG A 148 13.13 2.28 -21.50
CA ARG A 148 14.01 1.33 -20.81
C ARG A 148 13.37 -0.05 -20.63
N PHE A 149 12.07 -0.08 -20.30
CA PHE A 149 11.36 -1.34 -20.19
C PHE A 149 11.30 -2.07 -21.53
N VAL A 150 10.81 -1.42 -22.58
CA VAL A 150 10.70 -2.02 -23.93
C VAL A 150 12.07 -2.48 -24.43
N SER A 151 13.11 -1.68 -24.25
CA SER A 151 14.50 -2.06 -24.61
C SER A 151 15.06 -3.22 -23.80
N SER A 152 14.50 -3.54 -22.64
CA SER A 152 14.91 -4.70 -21.82
C SER A 152 14.25 -6.02 -22.23
N ILE A 153 13.32 -6.00 -23.19
CA ILE A 153 12.62 -7.20 -23.66
C ILE A 153 13.53 -7.95 -24.63
N THR A 154 13.84 -9.20 -24.29
CA THR A 154 14.67 -10.12 -25.08
C THR A 154 13.87 -11.36 -25.47
N THR A 155 14.40 -12.19 -26.37
CA THR A 155 13.81 -13.49 -26.75
C THR A 155 13.68 -14.46 -25.57
N SER A 156 14.50 -14.30 -24.53
CA SER A 156 14.43 -15.07 -23.28
C SER A 156 13.42 -14.54 -22.26
N THR A 157 12.75 -13.41 -22.53
CA THR A 157 11.77 -12.84 -21.61
C THR A 157 10.48 -13.65 -21.63
N SER A 158 10.16 -14.32 -20.50
CA SER A 158 8.91 -15.08 -20.39
C SER A 158 7.66 -14.20 -20.47
N SER A 159 6.56 -14.75 -20.99
CA SER A 159 5.25 -14.08 -21.03
C SER A 159 4.80 -13.59 -19.66
N LYS A 160 5.09 -14.36 -18.59
CA LYS A 160 4.81 -13.98 -17.20
C LYS A 160 5.54 -12.70 -16.79
N GLN A 161 6.84 -12.61 -17.08
CA GLN A 161 7.63 -11.41 -16.77
C GLN A 161 7.18 -10.20 -17.60
N MET A 162 6.81 -10.43 -18.86
CA MET A 162 6.30 -9.38 -19.75
C MET A 162 4.98 -8.80 -19.21
N TRP A 163 4.00 -9.64 -18.90
CA TRP A 163 2.72 -9.22 -18.33
C TRP A 163 2.87 -8.54 -16.97
N LYS A 164 3.80 -9.01 -16.12
CA LYS A 164 4.11 -8.36 -14.85
C LYS A 164 4.57 -6.91 -15.07
N LYS A 165 5.50 -6.68 -15.99
CA LYS A 165 6.03 -5.35 -16.28
C LYS A 165 4.99 -4.42 -16.96
N VAL A 166 4.14 -4.95 -17.86
CA VAL A 166 3.02 -4.20 -18.46
C VAL A 166 2.03 -3.74 -17.38
N LYS A 167 1.64 -4.63 -16.45
CA LYS A 167 0.77 -4.26 -15.31
C LYS A 167 1.40 -3.20 -14.42
N SER A 168 2.70 -3.29 -14.14
CA SER A 168 3.44 -2.28 -13.37
C SER A 168 3.44 -0.90 -14.06
N ALA A 169 3.61 -0.85 -15.39
CA ALA A 169 3.61 0.40 -16.14
C ALA A 169 2.24 1.08 -16.17
N ASN A 170 1.17 0.29 -16.27
CA ASN A 170 -0.22 0.78 -16.26
C ASN A 170 -0.75 1.12 -14.86
N GLY A 171 0.05 0.93 -13.80
CA GLY A 171 -0.38 1.16 -12.42
C GLY A 171 -1.42 0.14 -11.93
N LEU A 172 -1.65 -0.93 -12.69
CA LEU A 172 -2.52 -2.07 -12.35
C LEU A 172 -1.76 -3.14 -11.56
N TYR A 173 -0.72 -2.74 -10.84
CA TYR A 173 0.13 -3.69 -10.14
C TYR A 173 -0.62 -4.23 -8.92
N GLN A 174 -1.22 -5.40 -9.06
CA GLN A 174 -1.43 -6.31 -7.94
C GLN A 174 -0.08 -6.95 -7.64
N GLU A 175 0.45 -6.70 -6.45
CA GLU A 175 1.51 -7.54 -5.93
C GLU A 175 0.96 -8.97 -5.85
N PHE A 176 1.58 -9.88 -6.59
CA PHE A 176 1.30 -11.30 -6.49
C PHE A 176 1.56 -11.74 -5.05
N ILE A 177 0.49 -11.89 -4.28
CA ILE A 177 0.49 -12.76 -3.11
C ILE A 177 0.52 -14.17 -3.70
N PHE A 178 1.67 -14.85 -3.64
CA PHE A 178 1.66 -16.29 -3.84
C PHE A 178 0.85 -16.91 -2.69
N PRO A 179 -0.24 -17.65 -2.96
CA PRO A 179 -0.61 -18.71 -2.06
C PRO A 179 0.37 -19.87 -2.35
N ILE A 180 1.18 -20.22 -1.35
CA ILE A 180 1.61 -21.60 -1.19
C ILE A 180 0.74 -22.14 -0.07
#